data_AF-A0A6G0XZM1-F1
#
_entry.id   AF-A0A6G0XZM1-F1
#
_cell.length_a   1.000
_cell.length_b   1.000
_cell.length_c   1.000
_cell.angle_alpha   90.00
_cell.angle_beta   90.00
_cell.angle_gamma   90.00
#
_symmetry.space_group_name_H-M   'P 1'
#
loop_
_entity.id
_entity.type
_entity.pdbx_description
1 polymer ?
#
loop_
_entity_poly.entity_id
_entity_poly.type
_entity_poly.pdbx_seq_one_letter_code
_entity_poly.pdbx_strand_id
1 'polypeptide(L)' 'MLLRNLDSKRQLCNGTRLVVPELQRYKFKAMMLSGNAQDDIIIPAIPLTSSGEDDLPIIT' A
#
# COMPACT_ATOMS: atom_id res chain seq x y z
N MET A 1 0.57 5.09 -6.42
CA MET A 1 1.94 5.09 -5.83
C MET A 1 1.83 4.53 -4.41
N LEU A 2 2.82 3.77 -3.94
CA LEU A 2 2.85 3.30 -2.55
C LEU A 2 3.13 4.47 -1.59
N LEU A 3 2.45 4.46 -0.44
CA LEU A 3 2.60 5.46 0.64
C LEU A 3 3.38 4.93 1.86
N ARG A 4 3.80 3.66 1.81
CA ARG A 4 4.55 2.98 2.86
C ARG A 4 5.39 1.87 2.25
N ASN A 5 6.38 1.39 2.99
CA ASN A 5 7.18 0.24 2.57
C ASN A 5 6.38 -1.05 2.79
N LEU A 6 6.33 -1.91 1.77
CA LEU A 6 5.69 -3.23 1.82
C LEU A 6 6.74 -4.34 1.80
N ASP A 7 7.70 -4.26 0.87
CA ASP A 7 8.78 -5.24 0.74
C ASP A 7 10.01 -4.59 0.08
N SER A 8 11.02 -4.31 0.89
CA SER A 8 12.27 -3.70 0.43
C SER A 8 13.09 -4.61 -0.48
N LYS A 9 12.99 -5.95 -0.34
CA LYS A 9 13.72 -6.90 -1.21
C LYS A 9 13.16 -6.88 -2.64
N ARG A 10 11.85 -6.62 -2.76
CA ARG A 10 11.15 -6.47 -4.04
C ARG A 10 11.04 -5.02 -4.53
N GLN A 11 11.70 -4.07 -3.86
CA GLN A 11 11.65 -2.64 -4.20
C GLN A 11 10.22 -2.04 -4.14
N LEU A 12 9.35 -2.61 -3.30
CA LEU A 12 8.03 -2.11 -2.98
C LEU A 12 8.12 -1.14 -1.80
N CYS A 13 8.74 0.01 -2.05
CA CYS A 13 8.96 1.07 -1.08
C CYS A 13 8.01 2.25 -1.29
N ASN A 14 7.99 3.16 -0.32
CA ASN A 14 7.29 4.42 -0.44
C ASN A 14 7.76 5.16 -1.71
N GLY A 15 6.82 5.65 -2.52
CA GLY A 15 7.13 6.26 -3.81
C GLY A 15 7.10 5.30 -5.01
N THR A 16 7.02 3.97 -4.81
CA THR A 16 6.95 3.02 -5.93
C THR A 16 5.68 3.27 -6.76
N ARG A 17 5.88 3.50 -8.07
CA ARG A 17 4.82 3.72 -9.05
C ARG A 17 4.30 2.37 -9.54
N LEU A 18 2.98 2.21 -9.46
CA LEU A 18 2.27 0.97 -9.78
C LEU A 18 1.10 1.29 -10.72
N VAL A 19 0.77 0.37 -11.62
CA VAL A 19 -0.51 0.32 -12.35
C VAL A 19 -1.38 -0.74 -11.70
N VAL A 20 -2.65 -0.43 -11.49
CA VAL A 20 -3.63 -1.36 -10.90
C VAL A 20 -4.58 -1.82 -11.99
N PRO A 21 -4.31 -2.94 -12.69
CA PRO A 21 -5.21 -3.48 -13.70
C PRO A 21 -6.52 -4.02 -13.12
N GLU A 22 -6.52 -4.47 -11.85
CA GLU A 22 -7.69 -5.09 -11.24
C GLU A 22 -7.84 -4.71 -9.76
N LEU A 23 -9.06 -4.27 -9.40
CA LEU A 23 -9.46 -3.96 -8.03
C LEU A 23 -10.41 -5.05 -7.53
N GLN A 24 -10.10 -5.63 -6.38
CA GLN A 24 -10.99 -6.55 -5.67
C GLN A 24 -11.28 -6.02 -4.26
N ARG A 25 -12.32 -6.53 -3.62
CA ARG A 25 -12.87 -5.98 -2.36
C ARG A 25 -11.84 -5.77 -1.24
N TYR A 26 -10.83 -6.63 -1.14
CA TYR A 26 -9.82 -6.58 -0.07
C TYR A 26 -8.37 -6.64 -0.58
N LYS A 27 -8.18 -6.64 -1.89
CA LYS A 27 -6.87 -6.73 -2.51
C LYS A 27 -6.92 -6.14 -3.90
N PHE A 28 -5.78 -5.67 -4.38
CA PHE A 28 -5.66 -5.16 -5.72
C PHE A 28 -4.45 -5.79 -6.39
N LYS A 29 -4.62 -6.13 -7.65
CA LYS A 29 -3.56 -6.62 -8.52
C LYS A 29 -2.85 -5.41 -9.07
N ALA A 30 -1.54 -5.34 -8.90
CA ALA A 30 -0.72 -4.22 -9.28
C ALA A 30 0.54 -4.68 -10.02
N MET A 31 1.04 -3.85 -10.92
CA MET A 31 2.30 -4.07 -11.63
C MET A 31 3.20 -2.86 -11.43
N MET A 32 4.49 -3.08 -11.18
CA MET A 32 5.47 -1.99 -11.04
C MET A 32 5.76 -1.33 -12.39
N LEU A 33 5.75 0.01 -12.39
CA LEU A 33 6.13 0.80 -13.58
C LEU A 33 7.64 0.96 -13.73
N SER A 34 8.40 0.69 -12.68
CA SER A 34 9.85 0.90 -12.63
C SER A 34 10.52 -0.38 -12.17
N GLY A 35 11.49 -0.88 -12.95
CA GLY A 35 12.26 -2.08 -12.65
C GLY A 35 11.91 -3.28 -13.55
N ASN A 36 12.80 -4.27 -13.56
CA ASN A 36 12.73 -5.47 -14.40
C ASN A 36 11.62 -6.47 -14.01
N ALA A 37 10.80 -6.14 -13.00
CA ALA A 37 9.77 -7.02 -12.47
C ALA A 37 8.43 -6.72 -13.15
N GLN A 38 8.11 -7.50 -14.20
CA GLN A 38 6.77 -7.57 -14.79
C GLN A 38 5.82 -8.48 -13.99
N ASP A 39 6.20 -8.88 -12.78
CA ASP A 39 5.40 -9.79 -11.98
C ASP A 39 4.16 -9.09 -11.43
N ASP A 40 3.05 -9.82 -11.46
CA ASP A 40 1.81 -9.41 -10.85
C ASP A 40 1.94 -9.41 -9.32
N ILE A 41 1.66 -8.27 -8.70
CA ILE A 41 1.79 -8.04 -7.27
C ILE A 41 0.39 -7.93 -6.67
N ILE A 42 0.08 -8.78 -5.70
CA ILE A 42 -1.16 -8.67 -4.95
C ILE A 42 -0.89 -7.84 -3.69
N ILE A 43 -1.56 -6.70 -3.60
CA ILE A 43 -1.45 -5.81 -2.45
C ILE A 43 -2.79 -5.85 -1.70
N PRO A 44 -2.79 -6.16 -0.39
CA PRO A 44 -4.01 -6.11 0.40
C PRO A 44 -4.48 -4.65 0.59
N ALA A 45 -5.78 -4.46 0.79
CA ALA A 45 -6.29 -3.19 1.26
C ALA A 45 -5.77 -2.94 2.68
N ILE A 46 -4.90 -1.94 2.83
CA ILE A 46 -4.31 -1.57 4.12
C ILE A 46 -5.08 -0.36 4.65
N PRO A 47 -5.80 -0.47 5.78
CA PRO A 47 -6.49 0.66 6.37
C PRO A 47 -5.48 1.75 6.76
N LEU A 48 -5.87 3.00 6.53
CA LEU A 48 -5.15 4.15 7.05
C LEU A 48 -5.65 4.39 8.47
N THR A 49 -4.78 4.25 9.46
CA THR A 49 -5.05 4.68 10.83
C THR A 49 -4.71 6.17 10.92
N SER A 50 -5.68 7.01 11.25
CA SER A 50 -5.48 8.43 11.57
C SER A 50 -4.79 8.52 12.93
N SER A 51 -3.72 9.31 13.05
CA SER A 51 -3.09 9.58 14.36
C SER A 51 -3.81 10.68 15.16
N GLY A 52 -5.04 11.03 14.79
CA GLY A 52 -5.73 12.23 15.27
C GLY A 52 -6.71 12.03 16.43
N GLU A 53 -7.02 10.80 16.83
CA GLU A 53 -8.18 10.55 17.71
C GLU A 53 -8.02 9.43 18.75
N ASP A 54 -6.82 8.89 18.96
CA ASP A 54 -6.59 7.80 19.94
C ASP A 54 -5.96 8.23 21.28
N ASP A 55 -5.55 9.50 21.45
CA ASP A 55 -4.82 9.98 22.65
C ASP A 55 -5.49 11.16 23.40
N LEU A 56 -6.78 11.46 23.14
CA LEU A 56 -7.49 12.44 23.95
C LEU A 56 -8.13 11.74 25.15
N PRO A 57 -7.77 12.09 26.41
CA PRO A 57 -8.41 11.50 27.57
C PRO A 57 -9.89 11.81 27.51
N ILE A 58 -10.74 10.78 27.56
CA ILE A 58 -12.17 10.94 27.75
C ILE A 58 -12.35 11.58 29.12
N ILE A 59 -12.64 12.88 29.14
CA ILE A 59 -13.10 13.57 30.34
C ILE A 59 -14.58 13.20 30.49
N THR A 60 -14.84 12.08 31.17
CA THR A 60 -16.15 11.76 31.76
C THR A 60 -16.39 12.56 33.04
#